data_AF-A0A3N5V801-F1
#
_entry.id   AF-A0A3N5V801-F1
#
_cell.length_a   1.000
_cell.length_b   1.000
_cell.length_c   1.000
_cell.angle_alpha   90.00
_cell.angle_beta   90.00
_cell.angle_gamma   90.00
#
_symmetry.space_group_name_H-M   'P 1'
#
loop_
_entity.id
_entity.type
_entity.pdbx_description
1 polymer ?
#
loop_
_entity_poly.entity_id
_entity_poly.type
_entity_poly.pdbx_seq_one_letter_code
_entity_poly.pdbx_strand_id
1 'polypeptide(L)'
;MSKRCCEVCAYACGVRRGPTQMRVCANCPDAPGELTQVAGDDCCPRFRAKRGPVVRLEPPAPPDERTRLIPLTQGKFAMVDASDYEQLSRYKWHAIKVAGNFYA
;
A
#
# COMPACT_ATOMS: atom_id res chain seq x y z
N MET A 1 13.78 -7.30 -8.93
CA MET A 1 12.96 -8.10 -7.98
C MET A 1 13.16 -7.53 -6.59
N SER A 2 12.11 -7.03 -5.91
CA SER A 2 12.26 -6.58 -4.52
C SER A 2 12.58 -7.77 -3.62
N LYS A 3 13.62 -7.63 -2.78
CA LYS A 3 14.08 -8.65 -1.84
C LYS A 3 12.91 -9.13 -0.98
N ARG A 4 12.65 -10.45 -0.95
CA ARG A 4 11.69 -11.07 -0.02
C ARG A 4 12.40 -11.29 1.32
N CYS A 5 12.26 -10.36 2.25
CA CYS A 5 12.79 -10.51 3.62
C CYS A 5 11.88 -9.84 4.64
N CYS A 6 12.08 -10.18 5.91
CA CYS A 6 11.31 -9.70 7.05
C CYS A 6 11.37 -8.19 7.22
N GLU A 7 12.41 -7.50 6.74
CA GLU A 7 12.42 -6.04 6.67
C GLU A 7 11.20 -5.44 5.95
N VAL A 8 10.81 -6.05 4.84
CA VAL A 8 9.71 -5.61 3.98
C VAL A 8 8.47 -6.51 4.11
N CYS A 9 8.38 -7.31 5.18
CA CYS A 9 7.20 -8.13 5.44
C CYS A 9 6.11 -7.33 6.17
N ALA A 10 4.86 -7.37 5.70
CA ALA A 10 3.70 -6.66 6.24
C ALA A 10 3.45 -6.94 7.73
N TYR A 11 3.89 -8.10 8.21
CA TYR A 11 3.74 -8.54 9.60
C TYR A 11 4.97 -8.28 10.46
N ALA A 12 6.01 -7.68 9.88
CA ALA A 12 7.26 -7.41 10.57
C ALA A 12 7.42 -5.93 10.90
N CYS A 13 7.76 -5.65 12.14
CA CYS A 13 7.99 -4.31 12.66
C CYS A 13 9.31 -4.25 13.45
N GLY A 14 9.84 -3.05 13.58
CA GLY A 14 10.95 -2.78 14.49
C GLY A 14 10.41 -2.49 15.88
N VAL A 15 10.98 -3.11 16.90
CA VAL A 15 10.68 -2.84 18.31
C VAL A 15 11.95 -2.27 18.95
N ARG A 16 11.79 -1.18 19.69
CA ARG A 16 12.90 -0.56 20.45
C ARG A 16 12.78 -0.95 21.91
N ARG A 17 13.87 -1.45 22.50
CA ARG A 17 14.02 -1.69 23.93
C ARG A 17 15.27 -0.95 24.40
N GLY A 18 15.09 0.29 24.87
CA GLY A 18 16.19 1.19 25.18
C GLY A 18 17.04 1.47 23.92
N PRO A 19 18.37 1.29 23.97
CA PRO A 19 19.24 1.52 22.81
C PRO A 19 19.15 0.38 21.76
N THR A 20 18.57 -0.77 22.11
CA THR A 20 18.52 -1.94 21.24
C THR A 20 17.31 -1.88 20.31
N GLN A 21 17.56 -2.01 19.00
CA GLN A 21 16.52 -2.19 18.00
C GLN A 21 16.48 -3.65 17.56
N MET A 22 15.32 -4.28 17.72
CA MET A 22 15.07 -5.65 17.27
C MET A 22 14.01 -5.63 16.18
N ARG A 23 13.99 -6.67 15.35
CA ARG A 23 12.92 -6.90 14.38
C ARG A 23 12.12 -8.10 14.84
N VAL A 24 10.80 -7.97 14.80
CA VAL A 24 9.87 -9.06 15.13
C VAL A 24 8.91 -9.27 13.97
N CYS A 25 8.43 -10.50 13.78
CA CYS A 25 7.45 -10.84 12.77
C CYS A 25 6.33 -11.71 13.36
N ALA A 26 5.07 -11.28 13.21
CA ALA A 26 3.90 -11.99 13.71
C ALA A 26 3.41 -13.15 12.82
N ASN A 27 4.13 -13.45 11.72
CA ASN A 27 3.70 -14.42 10.71
C ASN A 27 4.65 -15.62 10.60
N CYS A 28 5.40 -15.91 11.67
CA CYS A 28 6.26 -17.07 11.75
C CYS A 28 5.39 -18.34 11.85
N PRO A 29 5.64 -19.41 11.06
CA PRO A 29 4.77 -20.60 11.03
C PRO A 29 4.67 -21.31 12.38
N ASP A 30 5.77 -21.36 13.12
CA ASP A 30 5.89 -22.09 14.39
C ASP A 30 5.29 -21.33 15.57
N ALA A 31 4.99 -20.03 15.40
CA ALA A 31 4.36 -19.18 16.41
C ALA A 31 3.41 -18.14 15.77
N PRO A 32 2.27 -18.57 15.19
CA PRO A 32 1.36 -17.67 14.48
C PRO A 32 0.75 -16.62 15.42
N GLY A 33 0.89 -15.34 15.07
CA GLY A 33 0.34 -14.22 15.85
C GLY A 33 1.21 -13.75 17.01
N GLU A 34 2.25 -14.51 17.38
CA GLU A 34 3.22 -14.11 18.39
C GLU A 34 4.31 -13.20 17.80
N LEU A 35 4.79 -12.24 18.58
CA LEU A 35 5.88 -11.35 18.16
C LEU A 35 7.24 -12.05 18.29
N THR A 36 7.58 -12.90 17.31
CA THR A 36 8.85 -13.62 17.25
C THR A 36 9.97 -12.75 16.70
N GLN A 37 11.14 -12.73 17.35
CA GLN A 37 12.32 -12.05 16.84
C GLN A 37 12.84 -12.71 15.55
N VAL A 38 13.19 -11.90 14.56
CA VAL A 38 13.73 -12.34 13.25
C VAL A 38 14.92 -11.48 12.85
N ALA A 39 15.85 -12.01 12.06
CA ALA A 39 16.88 -11.19 11.42
C ALA A 39 16.27 -10.29 10.32
N GLY A 40 17.00 -9.25 9.92
CA GLY A 40 16.52 -8.30 8.90
C GLY A 40 16.46 -8.90 7.49
N ASP A 41 17.40 -9.80 7.20
CA ASP A 41 17.58 -10.52 5.95
C ASP A 41 16.90 -11.90 5.93
N ASP A 42 16.46 -12.42 7.08
CA ASP A 42 15.57 -13.58 7.15
C ASP A 42 14.33 -13.39 6.26
N CYS A 43 13.83 -14.48 5.69
CA CYS A 43 12.55 -14.48 5.00
C CYS A 43 11.62 -15.46 5.69
N CYS A 44 10.64 -14.96 6.44
CA CYS A 44 9.64 -15.84 7.03
C CYS A 44 8.90 -16.63 5.92
N PRO A 45 8.58 -17.92 6.13
CA PRO A 45 7.96 -18.76 5.11
C PRO A 45 6.61 -18.24 4.59
N ARG A 46 5.93 -17.41 5.40
CA ARG A 46 4.66 -16.76 5.05
C ARG A 46 4.85 -15.29 4.66
N PHE A 47 5.99 -14.92 4.08
CA PHE A 47 6.26 -13.55 3.65
C PHE A 47 5.08 -12.92 2.90
N ARG A 48 4.69 -11.73 3.34
CA ARG A 48 3.71 -10.88 2.67
C ARG A 48 4.36 -9.52 2.50
N ALA A 49 4.49 -9.01 1.28
CA ALA A 49 5.11 -7.70 1.08
C ALA A 49 4.32 -6.60 1.79
N LYS A 50 5.01 -5.69 2.50
CA LYS A 50 4.43 -4.43 2.96
C LYS A 50 3.80 -3.72 1.76
N ARG A 51 2.63 -3.13 1.98
CA ARG A 51 2.03 -2.25 0.97
C ARG A 51 3.01 -1.10 0.73
N GLY A 52 3.24 -0.77 -0.54
CA GLY A 52 4.00 0.43 -0.89
C GLY A 52 3.32 1.69 -0.34
N PRO A 53 4.05 2.82 -0.32
CA PRO A 53 3.46 4.09 0.09
C PRO A 53 2.24 4.42 -0.77
N VAL A 54 1.26 5.07 -0.16
CA VAL A 54 0.10 5.58 -0.88
C VAL A 54 0.56 6.75 -1.74
N VAL A 55 0.65 6.54 -3.05
CA VAL A 55 0.97 7.59 -4.02
C VAL A 55 -0.32 8.14 -4.59
N ARG A 56 -0.56 9.45 -4.39
CA ARG A 56 -1.55 10.25 -5.09
C ARG A 56 -0.81 11.34 -5.83
N LEU A 57 -1.00 11.42 -7.14
CA LEU A 57 -0.36 12.42 -7.98
C LEU A 57 -1.35 13.56 -8.24
N GLU A 58 -0.81 14.73 -8.56
CA GLU A 58 -1.63 15.81 -9.11
C GLU A 58 -2.24 15.34 -10.43
N PRO A 59 -3.55 15.54 -10.65
CA PRO A 59 -4.18 15.19 -11.91
C PRO A 59 -3.56 15.96 -13.07
N PRO A 60 -3.28 15.31 -14.21
CA PRO A 60 -2.94 16.03 -15.42
C PRO A 60 -4.14 16.89 -15.89
N ALA A 61 -3.91 17.75 -16.89
CA ALA A 61 -4.99 18.48 -17.52
C ALA A 61 -6.08 17.50 -18.01
N PRO A 62 -7.37 17.81 -17.79
CA PRO A 62 -8.45 16.96 -18.29
C PRO A 62 -8.41 16.90 -19.82
N PRO A 63 -8.86 15.78 -20.42
CA PRO A 63 -8.82 15.59 -21.87
C PRO A 63 -9.77 16.54 -22.62
N ASP A 64 -10.85 16.98 -21.97
CA ASP A 64 -11.86 17.88 -22.51
C ASP A 64 -12.58 18.64 -21.37
N GLU A 65 -13.46 19.57 -21.73
CA GLU A 65 -14.21 20.40 -20.77
C GLU A 65 -15.28 19.63 -19.98
N ARG A 66 -15.75 18.49 -20.50
CA ARG A 66 -16.81 17.68 -19.89
C ARG A 66 -16.28 16.67 -18.90
N THR A 67 -14.98 16.42 -18.90
CA THR A 67 -14.33 15.44 -18.05
C THR A 67 -13.54 16.12 -16.93
N ARG A 68 -13.51 15.50 -15.76
CA ARG A 68 -12.60 15.84 -14.67
C ARG A 68 -11.90 14.57 -14.20
N LEU A 69 -10.75 14.75 -13.54
CA LEU A 69 -9.93 13.67 -13.04
C LEU A 69 -9.89 13.69 -11.51
N ILE A 70 -10.25 12.57 -10.90
CA ILE A 70 -10.12 12.38 -9.45
C ILE A 70 -8.84 11.57 -9.18
N PRO A 71 -7.91 12.07 -8.36
CA PRO A 71 -6.68 11.34 -8.03
C PRO A 71 -6.97 10.14 -7.14
N LEU A 72 -6.52 8.97 -7.59
CA LEU A 72 -6.60 7.70 -6.87
C LEU A 72 -5.25 7.33 -6.24
N THR A 73 -5.25 6.30 -5.41
CA THR A 73 -3.99 5.68 -4.96
C THR A 73 -3.25 4.99 -6.11
N GLN A 74 -1.97 4.68 -5.90
CA GLN A 74 -1.11 4.03 -6.91
C GLN A 74 -0.84 4.89 -8.17
N GLY A 75 -0.97 6.22 -8.04
CA GLY A 75 -0.73 7.17 -9.14
C GLY A 75 -1.71 7.01 -10.31
N LYS A 76 -2.95 6.59 -10.02
CA LYS A 76 -4.03 6.43 -11.00
C LYS A 76 -5.04 7.58 -10.88
N PHE A 77 -5.90 7.70 -11.87
CA PHE A 77 -6.95 8.72 -11.92
C PHE A 77 -8.25 8.07 -12.39
N ALA A 78 -9.37 8.50 -11.82
CA ALA A 78 -10.70 8.20 -12.35
C ALA A 78 -11.15 9.38 -13.22
N MET A 79 -11.62 9.07 -14.44
CA MET A 79 -12.33 10.04 -15.27
C MET A 79 -13.79 10.06 -14.86
N VAL A 80 -14.31 11.25 -14.61
CA VAL A 80 -15.72 11.48 -14.25
C VAL A 80 -16.26 12.65 -15.05
N ASP A 81 -17.57 12.68 -15.24
CA ASP A 81 -18.24 13.84 -15.82
C ASP A 81 -18.09 15.07 -14.91
N ALA A 82 -18.01 16.24 -15.54
CA ALA A 82 -17.81 17.51 -14.85
C ALA A 82 -19.00 17.86 -13.93
N SER A 83 -20.21 17.38 -14.24
CA SER A 83 -21.40 17.53 -13.39
C SER A 83 -21.25 16.80 -12.05
N ASP A 84 -20.55 15.67 -12.06
CA ASP A 84 -20.49 14.76 -10.91
C ASP A 84 -19.23 15.02 -10.06
N TYR A 85 -18.25 15.73 -10.63
CA TYR A 85 -16.95 15.96 -10.02
C TYR A 85 -17.03 16.58 -8.62
N GLU A 86 -17.84 17.63 -8.43
CA GLU A 86 -17.99 18.28 -7.12
C GLU A 86 -18.52 17.32 -6.05
N GLN A 87 -19.47 16.45 -6.42
CA GLN A 87 -20.03 15.48 -5.50
C GLN A 87 -19.08 14.31 -5.20
N LEU A 88 -18.30 13.88 -6.19
CA LEU A 88 -17.41 12.73 -6.05
C LEU A 88 -16.05 13.11 -5.43
N SER A 89 -15.53 14.32 -5.70
CA SER A 89 -14.21 14.77 -5.25
C SER A 89 -14.08 14.90 -3.72
N ARG A 90 -15.19 15.01 -3.00
CA ARG A 90 -15.21 15.07 -1.53
C ARG A 90 -14.79 13.76 -0.82
N TYR A 91 -14.74 12.64 -1.54
CA TYR A 91 -14.40 11.34 -0.96
C TYR A 91 -12.95 10.95 -1.19
N LYS A 92 -12.42 10.08 -0.31
CA LYS A 92 -11.09 9.48 -0.47
C LYS A 92 -11.18 8.24 -1.34
N TRP A 93 -10.86 8.39 -2.62
CA TRP A 93 -10.86 7.28 -3.57
C TRP A 93 -9.56 6.45 -3.54
N HIS A 94 -9.67 5.18 -3.92
CA HIS A 94 -8.59 4.20 -3.84
C HIS A 94 -8.57 3.27 -5.05
N ALA A 95 -7.45 3.22 -5.76
CA ALA A 95 -7.29 2.25 -6.84
C ALA A 95 -7.10 0.83 -6.27
N ILE A 96 -7.88 -0.12 -6.75
CA ILE A 96 -7.75 -1.56 -6.47
C ILE A 96 -7.48 -2.27 -7.79
N LYS A 97 -6.40 -3.08 -7.83
CA LYS A 97 -6.08 -3.90 -9.00
C LYS A 97 -6.69 -5.29 -8.86
N VAL A 98 -7.61 -5.65 -9.74
CA VAL A 98 -8.28 -6.97 -9.77
C VAL A 98 -8.20 -7.54 -11.19
N ALA A 99 -7.71 -8.77 -11.33
CA ALA A 99 -7.61 -9.49 -12.61
C ALA A 99 -6.96 -8.69 -13.77
N GLY A 100 -5.99 -7.82 -13.45
CA GLY A 100 -5.30 -6.97 -14.44
C GLY A 100 -5.90 -5.58 -14.62
N ASN A 101 -7.14 -5.36 -14.19
CA ASN A 101 -7.85 -4.09 -14.28
C ASN A 101 -7.73 -3.27 -13.00
N PHE A 102 -7.98 -1.96 -13.10
CA PHE A 102 -8.06 -1.05 -11.96
C PHE A 102 -9.49 -0.58 -11.74
N TYR A 103 -9.91 -0.57 -10.48
CA TYR A 103 -11.19 -0.06 -10.01
C TYR A 103 -10.93 1.05 -8.98
N ALA A 104 -11.84 2.02 -8.89
CA ALA A 104 -11.75 3.16 -7.97
C ALA A 104 -12.56 2.93 -6.68
#